data_AF-A0A356KY66-F1
#
_entry.id   AF-A0A356KY66-F1
#
_cell.length_a   1.000
_cell.length_b   1.000
_cell.length_c   1.000
_cell.angle_alpha   90.00
_cell.angle_beta   90.00
_cell.angle_gamma   90.00
#
_symmetry.space_group_name_H-M   'P 1'
#
loop_
_entity.id
_entity.type
_entity.pdbx_description
1 polymer ?
#
loop_
_entity_poly.entity_id
_entity_poly.type
_entity_poly.pdbx_seq_one_letter_code
_entity_poly.pdbx_strand_id
1 'polypeptide(L)'
;MVADSFEGPEKKLEIAVTPGAPSLRSLGHAFWREVVAAASAQVLSQIANEDCDAYLLSESSLFVWDERLTLITCGRTRIVSAAEHIFTRVSPADVALLVLERKNEHFPRRQPTSFREDARQLAERLPGVALRFGREHTHSVRLFHSAREYTPEPGDTTLEVLMHGICEETSQAFSTGDLAEARATGVTEVLEGFQVDDFVFEPAGYSLNALRGRDYFTFHVTPERVGSYVSFETNADLGGDPEPLVRRVVEIFRPESFDVLSFAPAGCEVQEPSVEGYRLRQRVEAGVCGYAVSFLHWYRPPREPTGPSEISL
;
A
#
# COMPACT_ATOMS: atom_id res chain seq x y z
N MET A 1 26.20 -6.78 15.43
CA MET A 1 24.85 -7.37 15.54
C MET A 1 24.17 -7.11 14.21
N VAL A 2 23.67 -8.14 13.52
CA VAL A 2 22.90 -7.91 12.29
C VAL A 2 21.63 -7.18 12.75
N ALA A 3 21.43 -5.95 12.27
CA ALA A 3 20.18 -5.23 12.51
C ALA A 3 19.03 -6.15 12.08
N ASP A 4 18.03 -6.32 12.95
CA ASP A 4 16.92 -7.21 12.63
C ASP A 4 16.22 -6.66 11.39
N SER A 5 16.21 -7.42 10.29
CA SER A 5 15.70 -6.95 9.00
C SER A 5 14.20 -6.70 9.10
N PHE A 6 13.78 -5.49 8.74
CA PHE A 6 12.39 -5.06 8.71
C PHE A 6 11.69 -5.55 7.43
N GLU A 7 10.41 -5.92 7.54
CA GLU A 7 9.60 -6.33 6.39
C GLU A 7 8.85 -5.13 5.81
N GLY A 8 9.42 -4.49 4.80
CA GLY A 8 8.76 -3.41 4.07
C GLY A 8 7.50 -3.83 3.30
N PRO A 9 7.50 -4.94 2.53
CA PRO A 9 6.34 -5.37 1.76
C PRO A 9 5.02 -5.43 2.55
N GLU A 10 3.99 -4.81 1.98
CA GLU A 10 2.77 -4.48 2.72
C GLU A 10 1.68 -5.52 2.64
N LYS A 11 0.76 -5.40 3.60
CA LYS A 11 -0.57 -5.98 3.60
C LYS A 11 -1.56 -4.83 3.59
N LYS A 12 -2.57 -4.91 2.73
CA LYS A 12 -3.60 -3.90 2.60
C LYS A 12 -4.99 -4.53 2.72
N LEU A 13 -5.87 -3.88 3.46
CA LEU A 13 -7.25 -4.27 3.66
C LEU A 13 -8.15 -3.10 3.27
N GLU A 14 -9.03 -3.33 2.30
CA GLU A 14 -10.09 -2.42 1.94
C GLU A 14 -11.44 -3.01 2.31
N ILE A 15 -12.30 -2.20 2.91
CA ILE A 15 -13.69 -2.55 3.21
C ILE A 15 -14.57 -1.39 2.78
N ALA A 16 -15.58 -1.67 1.95
CA ALA A 16 -16.68 -0.74 1.69
C ALA A 16 -17.98 -1.31 2.25
N VAL A 17 -18.84 -0.46 2.79
CA VAL A 17 -20.14 -0.85 3.36
C VAL A 17 -21.29 -0.58 2.40
N THR A 18 -22.40 -1.32 2.57
CA THR A 18 -23.60 -1.18 1.74
C THR A 18 -24.29 0.16 1.98
N PRO A 19 -25.00 0.72 0.97
CA PRO A 19 -25.85 1.88 1.18
C PRO A 19 -26.82 1.68 2.35
N GLY A 20 -26.84 2.62 3.30
CA GLY A 20 -27.68 2.57 4.50
C GLY A 20 -27.02 1.92 5.73
N ALA A 21 -25.82 1.35 5.59
CA ALA A 21 -24.99 1.01 6.74
C ALA A 21 -24.60 2.27 7.53
N PRO A 22 -24.38 2.18 8.85
CA PRO A 22 -23.86 3.30 9.63
C PRO A 22 -22.50 3.76 9.10
N SER A 23 -22.25 5.08 9.16
CA SER A 23 -20.95 5.65 8.78
C SER A 23 -19.81 5.01 9.59
N LEU A 24 -18.75 4.60 8.91
CA LEU A 24 -17.53 4.07 9.52
C LEU A 24 -16.84 5.13 10.39
N ARG A 25 -16.86 6.41 9.98
CA ARG A 25 -16.34 7.52 10.80
C ARG A 25 -17.13 7.71 12.09
N SER A 26 -18.43 7.42 12.08
CA SER A 26 -19.28 7.50 13.28
C SER A 26 -18.89 6.50 14.39
N LEU A 27 -18.05 5.50 14.09
CA LEU A 27 -17.51 4.57 15.09
C LEU A 27 -16.49 5.25 16.04
N GLY A 28 -15.94 6.39 15.64
CA GLY A 28 -15.11 7.28 16.47
C GLY A 28 -13.64 6.85 16.61
N HIS A 29 -12.77 7.82 16.90
CA HIS A 29 -11.32 7.61 16.96
C HIS A 29 -10.86 6.56 17.98
N ALA A 30 -11.59 6.39 19.08
CA ALA A 30 -11.27 5.37 20.08
C ALA A 30 -11.37 3.96 19.48
N PHE A 31 -12.43 3.70 18.70
CA PHE A 31 -12.61 2.43 18.02
C PHE A 31 -11.49 2.18 16.98
N TRP A 32 -11.15 3.18 16.17
CA TRP A 32 -10.10 3.03 15.16
C TRP A 32 -8.71 2.81 15.77
N ARG A 33 -8.42 3.39 16.94
CA ARG A 33 -7.22 3.07 17.72
C ARG A 33 -7.19 1.62 18.20
N GLU A 34 -8.34 1.07 18.59
CA GLU A 34 -8.44 -0.35 18.96
C GLU A 34 -8.25 -1.27 17.74
N VAL A 35 -8.80 -0.91 16.57
CA VAL A 35 -8.56 -1.63 15.30
C VAL A 35 -7.06 -1.67 14.99
N VAL A 36 -6.38 -0.52 15.05
CA VAL A 36 -4.93 -0.41 14.83
C VAL A 36 -4.15 -1.23 15.85
N ALA A 37 -4.53 -1.17 17.13
CA ALA A 37 -3.89 -1.97 18.18
C ALA A 37 -4.10 -3.48 17.96
N ALA A 38 -5.26 -3.90 17.46
CA ALA A 38 -5.53 -5.30 17.11
C ALA A 38 -4.64 -5.80 15.95
N ALA A 39 -4.19 -4.92 15.05
CA ALA A 39 -3.17 -5.24 14.05
C ALA A 39 -1.73 -5.30 14.60
N SER A 40 -1.53 -5.09 15.90
CA SER A 40 -0.22 -4.89 16.54
C SER A 40 0.53 -3.63 16.09
N ALA A 41 -0.20 -2.56 15.78
CA ALA A 41 0.34 -1.25 15.42
C ALA A 41 -0.14 -0.16 16.40
N GLN A 42 0.37 1.06 16.26
CA GLN A 42 -0.03 2.22 17.06
C GLN A 42 -0.32 3.41 16.16
N VAL A 43 -1.26 4.28 16.56
CA VAL A 43 -1.48 5.58 15.90
C VAL A 43 -0.44 6.57 16.42
N LEU A 44 0.35 7.16 15.53
CA LEU A 44 1.35 8.19 15.83
C LEU A 44 0.72 9.58 15.81
N SER A 45 0.01 9.88 14.73
CA SER A 45 -0.64 11.17 14.47
C SER A 45 -1.87 10.96 13.61
N GLN A 46 -2.63 12.04 13.43
CA GLN A 46 -3.88 12.03 12.68
C GLN A 46 -4.12 13.40 12.05
N ILE A 47 -4.56 13.38 10.80
CA ILE A 47 -5.19 14.52 10.13
C ILE A 47 -6.59 14.13 9.67
N ALA A 48 -7.46 15.13 9.50
CA ALA A 48 -8.83 14.90 9.09
C ALA A 48 -9.35 16.09 8.28
N ASN A 49 -10.29 15.82 7.40
CA ASN A 49 -11.09 16.83 6.72
C ASN A 49 -12.58 16.44 6.76
N GLU A 50 -13.42 17.11 5.95
CA GLU A 50 -14.86 16.84 5.90
C GLU A 50 -15.18 15.43 5.42
N ASP A 51 -14.32 14.80 4.62
CA ASP A 51 -14.56 13.52 3.96
C ASP A 51 -13.87 12.32 4.62
N CYS A 52 -12.66 12.51 5.16
CA CYS A 52 -11.76 11.44 5.56
C CYS A 52 -11.01 11.74 6.86
N ASP A 53 -10.84 10.71 7.69
CA ASP A 53 -9.89 10.67 8.79
C ASP A 53 -8.69 9.80 8.40
N ALA A 54 -7.48 10.37 8.39
CA ALA A 54 -6.24 9.64 8.13
C ALA A 54 -5.39 9.52 9.39
N TYR A 55 -4.95 8.31 9.69
CA TYR A 55 -4.15 7.96 10.85
C TYR A 55 -2.79 7.47 10.36
N LEU A 56 -1.73 8.20 10.72
CA LEU A 56 -0.36 7.75 10.50
C LEU A 56 -0.01 6.73 11.59
N LEU A 57 0.44 5.55 11.17
CA LEU A 57 0.69 4.43 12.08
C LEU A 57 2.18 4.20 12.28
N SER A 58 2.52 3.49 13.35
CA SER A 58 3.88 3.01 13.59
C SER A 58 4.38 2.03 12.52
N GLU A 59 3.46 1.46 11.75
CA GLU A 59 3.68 0.38 10.79
C GLU A 59 2.80 0.58 9.54
N SER A 60 2.74 1.82 9.00
CA SER A 60 1.99 2.27 7.79
C SER A 60 0.81 3.23 8.07
N SER A 61 -0.40 3.00 7.53
CA SER A 61 -1.47 4.01 7.45
C SER A 61 -2.90 3.44 7.51
N LEU A 62 -3.84 4.23 8.03
CA LEU A 62 -5.28 3.95 7.98
C LEU A 62 -6.03 5.18 7.47
N PHE A 63 -6.91 5.00 6.49
CA PHE A 63 -7.83 6.01 5.97
C PHE A 63 -9.27 5.56 6.17
N VAL A 64 -10.12 6.43 6.70
CA VAL A 64 -11.53 6.13 7.00
C VAL A 64 -12.43 7.23 6.44
N TRP A 65 -13.27 6.85 5.48
CA TRP A 65 -14.40 7.63 4.96
C TRP A 65 -15.70 7.13 5.60
N ASP A 66 -16.84 7.74 5.28
CA ASP A 66 -18.12 7.29 5.81
C ASP A 66 -18.50 5.89 5.35
N GLU A 67 -18.22 5.56 4.09
CA GLU A 67 -18.67 4.34 3.43
C GLU A 67 -17.55 3.33 3.15
N ARG A 68 -16.28 3.70 3.35
CA ARG A 68 -15.15 2.80 3.14
C ARG A 68 -13.96 3.09 4.05
N LEU A 69 -13.04 2.13 4.12
CA LEU A 69 -11.74 2.28 4.75
C LEU A 69 -10.66 1.60 3.92
N THR A 70 -9.43 2.09 4.09
CA THR A 70 -8.20 1.45 3.62
C THR A 70 -7.22 1.37 4.78
N LEU A 71 -6.84 0.16 5.18
CA LEU A 71 -5.82 -0.10 6.19
C LEU A 71 -4.61 -0.74 5.52
N ILE A 72 -3.47 -0.08 5.59
CA ILE A 72 -2.19 -0.58 5.08
C ILE A 72 -1.30 -0.85 6.29
N THR A 73 -0.61 -2.00 6.27
CA THR A 73 0.28 -2.42 7.36
C THR A 73 1.53 -3.08 6.81
N CYS A 74 2.68 -2.81 7.43
CA CYS A 74 3.96 -3.47 7.11
C CYS A 74 4.49 -4.28 8.31
N GLY A 75 5.74 -4.74 8.24
CA GLY A 75 6.37 -5.47 9.33
C GLY A 75 5.72 -6.83 9.63
N ARG A 76 5.50 -7.09 10.92
CA ARG A 76 4.95 -8.35 11.46
C ARG A 76 3.53 -8.19 12.02
N THR A 77 2.83 -7.18 11.54
CA THR A 77 1.44 -6.84 11.85
C THR A 77 0.46 -7.98 11.52
N ARG A 78 -0.72 -7.92 12.14
CA ARG A 78 -1.79 -8.93 12.03
C ARG A 78 -3.06 -8.31 11.43
N ILE A 79 -3.04 -7.96 10.15
CA ILE A 79 -4.12 -7.21 9.50
C ILE A 79 -5.51 -7.87 9.62
N VAL A 80 -5.60 -9.20 9.62
CA VAL A 80 -6.88 -9.91 9.81
C VAL A 80 -7.41 -9.78 11.23
N SER A 81 -6.55 -9.59 12.23
CA SER A 81 -6.99 -9.28 13.60
C SER A 81 -7.67 -7.91 13.68
N ALA A 82 -7.21 -6.92 12.89
CA ALA A 82 -7.92 -5.65 12.72
C ALA A 82 -9.27 -5.83 12.01
N ALA A 83 -9.33 -6.64 10.94
CA ALA A 83 -10.60 -6.96 10.26
C ALA A 83 -11.62 -7.60 11.22
N GLU A 84 -11.20 -8.54 12.05
CA GLU A 84 -12.07 -9.16 13.07
C GLU A 84 -12.57 -8.14 14.10
N HIS A 85 -11.74 -7.16 14.50
CA HIS A 85 -12.18 -6.08 15.38
C HIS A 85 -13.21 -5.18 14.69
N ILE A 86 -13.02 -4.88 13.40
CA ILE A 86 -13.99 -4.13 12.58
C ILE A 86 -15.35 -4.86 12.59
N PHE A 87 -15.36 -6.18 12.42
CA PHE A 87 -16.58 -6.98 12.42
C PHE A 87 -17.33 -7.05 13.74
N THR A 88 -16.77 -6.55 14.84
CA THR A 88 -17.50 -6.40 16.12
C THR A 88 -18.52 -5.26 16.07
N ARG A 89 -18.36 -4.30 15.15
CA ARG A 89 -19.25 -3.12 14.99
C ARG A 89 -19.86 -3.02 13.60
N VAL A 90 -19.21 -3.59 12.59
CA VAL A 90 -19.72 -3.66 11.21
C VAL A 90 -20.16 -5.08 10.93
N SER A 91 -21.46 -5.30 10.72
CA SER A 91 -21.95 -6.64 10.39
C SER A 91 -21.35 -7.10 9.07
N PRO A 92 -20.89 -8.37 8.93
CA PRO A 92 -20.53 -8.93 7.64
C PRO A 92 -21.65 -8.83 6.59
N ALA A 93 -22.92 -8.73 7.00
CA ALA A 93 -24.04 -8.48 6.09
C ALA A 93 -23.98 -7.09 5.45
N ASP A 94 -23.44 -6.09 6.15
CA ASP A 94 -23.36 -4.69 5.71
C ASP A 94 -22.09 -4.39 4.89
N VAL A 95 -21.24 -5.39 4.64
CA VAL A 95 -20.01 -5.23 3.84
C VAL A 95 -20.32 -5.40 2.35
N ALA A 96 -20.20 -4.35 1.56
CA ALA A 96 -20.39 -4.38 0.12
C ALA A 96 -19.17 -4.94 -0.62
N LEU A 97 -17.98 -4.56 -0.17
CA LEU A 97 -16.70 -4.97 -0.73
C LEU A 97 -15.73 -5.29 0.41
N LEU A 98 -14.97 -6.37 0.25
CA LEU A 98 -13.80 -6.66 1.05
C LEU A 98 -12.67 -7.11 0.14
N VAL A 99 -11.52 -6.44 0.22
CA VAL A 99 -10.30 -6.82 -0.48
C VAL A 99 -9.15 -6.91 0.52
N LEU A 100 -8.42 -8.01 0.49
CA LEU A 100 -7.14 -8.18 1.18
C LEU A 100 -6.05 -8.35 0.13
N GLU A 101 -5.02 -7.55 0.22
CA GLU A 101 -3.84 -7.62 -0.63
C GLU A 101 -2.61 -7.90 0.21
N ARG A 102 -1.70 -8.73 -0.32
CA ARG A 102 -0.39 -8.97 0.26
C ARG A 102 0.65 -9.03 -0.83
N LYS A 103 1.60 -8.10 -0.80
CA LYS A 103 2.81 -8.17 -1.62
C LYS A 103 3.63 -9.39 -1.18
N ASN A 104 4.27 -10.09 -2.12
CA ASN A 104 5.15 -11.20 -1.76
C ASN A 104 6.27 -10.73 -0.82
N GLU A 105 6.48 -11.44 0.27
CA GLU A 105 7.35 -11.01 1.36
C GLU A 105 8.84 -11.19 1.03
N HIS A 106 9.69 -10.30 1.53
CA HIS A 106 11.14 -10.49 1.57
C HIS A 106 11.53 -11.53 2.62
N PHE A 107 10.82 -11.57 3.76
CA PHE A 107 11.11 -12.47 4.88
C PHE A 107 9.90 -13.34 5.28
N PRO A 108 9.35 -14.18 4.37
CA PRO A 108 8.10 -14.91 4.60
C PRO A 108 8.10 -15.81 5.84
N ARG A 109 9.27 -16.33 6.25
CA ARG A 109 9.40 -17.17 7.47
C ARG A 109 9.27 -16.39 8.79
N ARG A 110 9.37 -15.06 8.75
CA ARG A 110 9.24 -14.19 9.93
C ARG A 110 7.80 -13.71 10.14
N GLN A 111 6.97 -13.84 9.10
CA GLN A 111 5.57 -13.41 9.16
C GLN A 111 4.76 -14.28 10.12
N PRO A 112 3.85 -13.67 10.89
CA PRO A 112 3.01 -14.41 11.84
C PRO A 112 1.97 -15.29 11.15
N THR A 113 1.59 -14.96 9.91
CA THR A 113 0.62 -15.68 9.08
C THR A 113 1.01 -15.59 7.61
N SER A 114 0.61 -16.60 6.84
CA SER A 114 0.65 -16.60 5.39
C SER A 114 -0.62 -15.98 4.79
N PHE A 115 -0.53 -15.49 3.54
CA PHE A 115 -1.70 -15.02 2.80
C PHE A 115 -2.84 -16.04 2.78
N ARG A 116 -2.54 -17.34 2.69
CA ARG A 116 -3.57 -18.39 2.62
C ARG A 116 -4.33 -18.56 3.93
N GLU A 117 -3.66 -18.36 5.06
CA GLU A 117 -4.30 -18.39 6.38
C GLU A 117 -5.21 -17.17 6.55
N ASP A 118 -4.70 -15.99 6.22
CA ASP A 118 -5.46 -14.74 6.27
C ASP A 118 -6.71 -14.79 5.38
N ALA A 119 -6.54 -15.17 4.11
CA ALA A 119 -7.66 -15.29 3.17
C ALA A 119 -8.69 -16.34 3.61
N ARG A 120 -8.25 -17.45 4.22
CA ARG A 120 -9.18 -18.46 4.75
C ARG A 120 -9.99 -17.89 5.91
N GLN A 121 -9.35 -17.18 6.84
CA GLN A 121 -10.04 -16.60 7.98
C GLN A 121 -11.06 -15.54 7.55
N LEU A 122 -10.71 -14.67 6.61
CA LEU A 122 -11.67 -13.72 6.03
C LEU A 122 -12.82 -14.42 5.30
N ALA A 123 -12.54 -15.53 4.60
CA ALA A 123 -13.55 -16.34 3.91
C ALA A 123 -14.58 -16.98 4.85
N GLU A 124 -14.27 -17.14 6.15
CA GLU A 124 -15.24 -17.59 7.16
C GLU A 124 -16.28 -16.51 7.50
N ARG A 125 -15.96 -15.23 7.26
CA ARG A 125 -16.86 -14.08 7.47
C ARG A 125 -17.61 -13.71 6.20
N LEU A 126 -16.88 -13.58 5.10
CA LEU A 126 -17.42 -13.29 3.77
C LEU A 126 -16.79 -14.23 2.74
N PRO A 127 -17.57 -15.15 2.13
CA PRO A 127 -17.07 -15.99 1.05
C PRO A 127 -16.44 -15.14 -0.06
N GLY A 128 -15.34 -15.64 -0.62
CA GLY A 128 -14.56 -14.89 -1.58
C GLY A 128 -13.62 -15.75 -2.42
N VAL A 129 -12.84 -15.08 -3.26
CA VAL A 129 -11.92 -15.69 -4.20
C VAL A 129 -10.52 -15.15 -3.94
N ALA A 130 -9.53 -16.04 -3.98
CA ALA A 130 -8.11 -15.69 -3.87
C ALA A 130 -7.43 -15.80 -5.24
N LEU A 131 -6.70 -14.75 -5.61
CA LEU A 131 -6.01 -14.56 -6.87
C LEU A 131 -4.52 -14.25 -6.62
N ARG A 132 -3.72 -14.39 -7.66
CA ARG A 132 -2.33 -13.94 -7.68
C ARG A 132 -2.08 -13.19 -8.97
N PHE A 133 -1.62 -11.95 -8.83
CA PHE A 133 -1.11 -11.13 -9.90
C PHE A 133 0.41 -11.25 -9.92
N GLY A 134 0.99 -11.60 -11.07
CA GLY A 134 2.42 -11.94 -11.19
C GLY A 134 2.73 -13.44 -11.01
N ARG A 135 4.00 -13.79 -10.84
CA ARG A 135 4.48 -15.19 -10.81
C ARG A 135 5.02 -15.54 -9.42
N GLU A 136 4.84 -16.80 -9.01
CA GLU A 136 5.15 -17.29 -7.65
C GLU A 136 6.61 -17.09 -7.23
N HIS A 137 7.54 -17.16 -8.18
CA HIS A 137 8.98 -17.09 -7.94
C HIS A 137 9.60 -15.74 -8.33
N THR A 138 8.76 -14.74 -8.59
CA THR A 138 9.18 -13.37 -8.90
C THR A 138 8.28 -12.39 -8.15
N HIS A 139 8.19 -11.15 -8.63
CA HIS A 139 7.25 -10.17 -8.11
C HIS A 139 5.81 -10.63 -8.33
N SER A 140 5.04 -10.65 -7.25
CA SER A 140 3.61 -10.90 -7.27
C SER A 140 2.89 -10.20 -6.13
N VAL A 141 1.61 -9.91 -6.36
CA VAL A 141 0.63 -9.51 -5.33
C VAL A 141 -0.41 -10.60 -5.23
N ARG A 142 -0.69 -11.05 -4.00
CA ARG A 142 -1.76 -12.01 -3.71
C ARG A 142 -2.96 -11.22 -3.21
N LEU A 143 -4.13 -11.49 -3.77
CA LEU A 143 -5.33 -10.73 -3.51
C LEU A 143 -6.47 -11.68 -3.15
N PHE A 144 -7.18 -11.41 -2.07
CA PHE A 144 -8.45 -12.03 -1.74
C PHE A 144 -9.55 -10.98 -1.85
N HIS A 145 -10.65 -11.30 -2.52
CA HIS A 145 -11.81 -10.41 -2.59
C HIS A 145 -13.10 -11.16 -2.27
N SER A 146 -14.07 -10.46 -1.67
CA SER A 146 -15.40 -11.01 -1.44
C SER A 146 -16.09 -11.39 -2.75
N ALA A 147 -16.90 -12.45 -2.75
CA ALA A 147 -17.66 -12.91 -3.92
C ALA A 147 -18.95 -12.11 -4.18
N ARG A 148 -19.15 -10.99 -3.48
CA ARG A 148 -20.32 -10.13 -3.66
C ARG A 148 -20.22 -9.34 -4.96
N GLU A 149 -21.36 -9.13 -5.58
CA GLU A 149 -21.47 -8.15 -6.66
C GLU A 149 -21.21 -6.77 -6.08
N TYR A 150 -20.32 -6.03 -6.75
CA TYR A 150 -19.94 -4.69 -6.37
C TYR A 150 -19.79 -3.87 -7.65
N THR A 151 -20.22 -2.61 -7.59
CA THR A 151 -20.05 -1.64 -8.68
C THR A 151 -19.33 -0.44 -8.08
N PRO A 152 -18.06 -0.21 -8.45
CA PRO A 152 -17.35 0.97 -7.99
C PRO A 152 -18.03 2.26 -8.47
N GLU A 153 -17.90 3.30 -7.67
CA GLU A 153 -18.32 4.64 -8.08
C GLU A 153 -17.52 5.08 -9.32
N PRO A 154 -18.12 5.89 -10.22
CA PRO A 154 -17.38 6.48 -11.32
C PRO A 154 -16.17 7.27 -10.82
N GLY A 155 -14.98 6.94 -11.31
CA GLY A 155 -13.73 7.58 -10.88
C GLY A 155 -13.10 6.97 -9.62
N ASP A 156 -13.65 5.89 -9.07
CA ASP A 156 -13.00 5.15 -7.99
C ASP A 156 -11.79 4.36 -8.53
N THR A 157 -10.64 5.01 -8.49
CA THR A 157 -9.37 4.47 -8.95
C THR A 157 -8.36 4.42 -7.82
N THR A 158 -7.52 3.39 -7.81
CA THR A 158 -6.37 3.28 -6.91
C THR A 158 -5.13 2.96 -7.73
N LEU A 159 -4.04 3.67 -7.46
CA LEU A 159 -2.72 3.43 -8.04
C LEU A 159 -1.72 3.16 -6.92
N GLU A 160 -1.03 2.02 -7.02
CA GLU A 160 0.07 1.65 -6.14
C GLU A 160 1.37 1.53 -6.95
N VAL A 161 2.47 2.08 -6.41
CA VAL A 161 3.83 1.95 -6.97
C VAL A 161 4.73 1.33 -5.90
N LEU A 162 5.13 0.08 -6.11
CA LEU A 162 5.87 -0.73 -5.12
C LEU A 162 7.32 -0.91 -5.59
N MET A 163 8.26 -0.25 -4.93
CA MET A 163 9.63 -0.07 -5.38
C MET A 163 10.60 -0.90 -4.54
N HIS A 164 11.58 -1.54 -5.21
CA HIS A 164 12.49 -2.51 -4.60
C HIS A 164 13.94 -2.11 -4.86
N GLY A 165 14.76 -2.10 -3.82
CA GLY A 165 16.18 -1.73 -3.92
C GLY A 165 16.33 -0.27 -4.36
N ILE A 166 15.88 0.67 -3.52
CA ILE A 166 16.04 2.11 -3.80
C ILE A 166 17.52 2.51 -3.79
N CYS A 167 17.87 3.57 -4.50
CA CYS A 167 19.27 3.98 -4.59
C CYS A 167 19.82 4.49 -3.24
N GLU A 168 21.14 4.33 -3.03
CA GLU A 168 21.80 4.65 -1.76
C GLU A 168 21.66 6.12 -1.35
N GLU A 169 21.77 7.03 -2.32
CA GLU A 169 21.61 8.48 -2.08
C GLU A 169 20.23 8.81 -1.49
N THR A 170 19.16 8.26 -2.07
CA THR A 170 17.80 8.49 -1.56
C THR A 170 17.56 7.74 -0.25
N SER A 171 18.09 6.52 -0.09
CA SER A 171 18.03 5.75 1.16
C SER A 171 18.63 6.50 2.36
N GLN A 172 19.75 7.21 2.15
CA GLN A 172 20.40 7.99 3.21
C GLN A 172 19.49 9.09 3.77
N ALA A 173 18.76 9.81 2.91
CA ALA A 173 17.85 10.89 3.33
C ALA A 173 16.73 10.43 4.29
N PHE A 174 16.39 9.13 4.29
CA PHE A 174 15.39 8.53 5.18
C PHE A 174 16.02 7.76 6.36
N SER A 175 17.34 7.80 6.49
CA SER A 175 18.10 7.09 7.53
C SER A 175 18.76 8.00 8.55
N THR A 176 18.61 9.33 8.43
CA THR A 176 19.27 10.30 9.31
C THR A 176 18.47 10.67 10.55
N GLY A 177 17.17 10.38 10.57
CA GLY A 177 16.27 10.87 11.61
C GLY A 177 15.78 12.31 11.38
N ASP A 178 16.22 12.99 10.31
CA ASP A 178 15.85 14.37 10.03
C ASP A 178 14.70 14.46 9.01
N LEU A 179 13.57 15.00 9.47
CA LEU A 179 12.40 15.23 8.63
C LEU A 179 12.68 16.19 7.46
N ALA A 180 13.58 17.17 7.64
CA ALA A 180 13.91 18.13 6.59
C ALA A 180 14.64 17.45 5.41
N GLU A 181 15.51 16.47 5.69
CA GLU A 181 16.20 15.71 4.66
C GLU A 181 15.25 14.80 3.89
N ALA A 182 14.36 14.10 4.60
CA ALA A 182 13.31 13.29 3.99
C ALA A 182 12.43 14.13 3.04
N ARG A 183 11.98 15.31 3.49
CA ARG A 183 11.17 16.23 2.68
C ARG A 183 11.92 16.82 1.49
N ALA A 184 13.23 17.07 1.62
CA ALA A 184 14.05 17.59 0.53
C ALA A 184 14.13 16.66 -0.71
N THR A 185 13.76 15.37 -0.55
CA THR A 185 13.62 14.44 -1.68
C THR A 185 12.43 14.75 -2.59
N GLY A 186 11.48 15.57 -2.14
CA GLY A 186 10.28 15.96 -2.89
C GLY A 186 9.07 15.05 -2.68
N VAL A 187 9.12 14.11 -1.72
CA VAL A 187 8.01 13.19 -1.40
C VAL A 187 6.74 13.90 -0.96
N THR A 188 6.87 15.08 -0.34
CA THR A 188 5.74 15.88 0.14
C THR A 188 5.01 16.65 -0.97
N GLU A 189 5.64 16.83 -2.12
CA GLU A 189 5.16 17.66 -3.23
C GLU A 189 4.74 16.84 -4.45
N VAL A 190 4.74 15.50 -4.36
CA VAL A 190 4.42 14.60 -5.48
C VAL A 190 3.06 14.93 -6.11
N LEU A 191 2.08 15.28 -5.28
CA LEU A 191 0.79 15.83 -5.68
C LEU A 191 0.52 17.14 -4.94
N GLU A 192 0.05 18.17 -5.65
CA GLU A 192 -0.17 19.50 -5.09
C GLU A 192 -1.50 19.63 -4.33
N GLY A 193 -1.53 20.52 -3.33
CA GLY A 193 -2.75 20.89 -2.62
C GLY A 193 -3.21 19.89 -1.56
N PHE A 194 -2.36 18.94 -1.18
CA PHE A 194 -2.63 18.01 -0.08
C PHE A 194 -2.13 18.56 1.25
N GLN A 195 -2.90 18.32 2.31
CA GLN A 195 -2.43 18.45 3.68
C GLN A 195 -1.60 17.21 4.03
N VAL A 196 -0.34 17.41 4.43
CA VAL A 196 0.60 16.34 4.74
C VAL A 196 0.75 16.14 6.25
N ASP A 197 0.82 14.88 6.67
CA ASP A 197 1.20 14.40 7.99
C ASP A 197 2.28 13.32 7.83
N ASP A 198 3.52 13.60 8.23
CA ASP A 198 4.67 12.74 8.00
C ASP A 198 5.55 12.55 9.23
N PHE A 199 6.28 11.44 9.24
CA PHE A 199 7.06 10.99 10.38
C PHE A 199 8.32 10.25 9.92
N VAL A 200 9.45 10.54 10.57
CA VAL A 200 10.71 9.80 10.42
C VAL A 200 10.90 8.89 11.63
N PHE A 201 11.24 7.64 11.39
CA PHE A 201 11.44 6.62 12.42
C PHE A 201 12.90 6.57 12.88
N GLU A 202 13.10 6.14 14.13
CA GLU A 202 14.42 5.84 14.67
C GLU A 202 14.63 4.32 14.71
N PRO A 203 15.77 3.78 14.22
CA PRO A 203 16.93 4.50 13.68
C PRO A 203 16.80 4.96 12.22
N ALA A 204 15.83 4.44 11.46
CA ALA A 204 15.59 4.79 10.07
C ALA A 204 14.15 4.47 9.67
N GLY A 205 13.67 5.08 8.58
CA GLY A 205 12.34 4.86 8.03
C GLY A 205 11.54 6.15 7.90
N TYR A 206 10.55 6.16 7.02
CA TYR A 206 9.66 7.31 6.84
C TYR A 206 8.25 6.86 6.49
N SER A 207 7.25 7.59 6.96
CA SER A 207 5.86 7.42 6.53
C SER A 207 5.20 8.77 6.39
N LEU A 208 4.30 8.87 5.41
CA LEU A 208 3.56 10.07 5.10
C LEU A 208 2.14 9.71 4.74
N ASN A 209 1.18 10.44 5.32
CA ASN A 209 -0.19 10.53 4.85
C ASN A 209 -0.47 11.92 4.29
N ALA A 210 -1.24 11.97 3.22
CA ALA A 210 -1.65 13.21 2.61
C ALA A 210 -3.15 13.16 2.29
N LEU A 211 -3.89 14.24 2.58
CA LEU A 211 -5.33 14.35 2.31
C LEU A 211 -5.71 15.60 1.51
N ARG A 212 -6.67 15.46 0.59
CA ARG A 212 -7.32 16.55 -0.14
C ARG A 212 -8.76 16.17 -0.51
N GLY A 213 -9.74 16.64 0.26
CA GLY A 213 -11.11 16.15 0.13
C GLY A 213 -11.17 14.64 0.31
N ARG A 214 -11.72 13.95 -0.69
CA ARG A 214 -11.81 12.47 -0.73
C ARG A 214 -10.52 11.78 -1.21
N ASP A 215 -9.59 12.55 -1.77
CA ASP A 215 -8.33 12.03 -2.27
C ASP A 215 -7.32 11.88 -1.12
N TYR A 216 -6.48 10.86 -1.23
CA TYR A 216 -5.31 10.66 -0.40
C TYR A 216 -4.11 10.24 -1.24
N PHE A 217 -2.92 10.44 -0.69
CA PHE A 217 -1.77 9.61 -1.05
C PHE A 217 -0.96 9.27 0.20
N THR A 218 -0.16 8.22 0.12
CA THR A 218 0.69 7.77 1.22
C THR A 218 2.03 7.26 0.71
N PHE A 219 3.07 7.41 1.53
CA PHE A 219 4.38 6.79 1.33
C PHE A 219 4.77 5.99 2.57
N HIS A 220 5.38 4.81 2.37
CA HIS A 220 6.08 4.10 3.43
C HIS A 220 7.46 3.66 2.92
N VAL A 221 8.51 4.10 3.61
CA VAL A 221 9.91 3.93 3.19
C VAL A 221 10.65 3.07 4.20
N THR A 222 11.14 1.92 3.73
CA THR A 222 12.11 1.04 4.40
C THR A 222 13.47 1.23 3.72
N PRO A 223 14.31 2.17 4.21
CA PRO A 223 15.53 2.56 3.51
C PRO A 223 16.67 1.55 3.65
N GLU A 224 16.58 0.58 4.55
CA GLU A 224 17.66 -0.35 4.84
C GLU A 224 18.13 -1.13 3.62
N ARG A 225 19.45 -1.31 3.50
CA ARG A 225 20.06 -2.01 2.35
C ARG A 225 19.49 -3.42 2.13
N VAL A 226 19.22 -4.14 3.21
CA VAL A 226 18.63 -5.48 3.16
C VAL A 226 17.13 -5.34 3.40
N GLY A 227 16.33 -5.65 2.38
CA GLY A 227 14.88 -5.51 2.44
C GLY A 227 14.37 -4.15 1.98
N SER A 228 15.24 -3.30 1.41
CA SER A 228 14.93 -1.99 0.84
C SER A 228 13.64 -2.00 0.03
N TYR A 229 12.67 -1.20 0.48
CA TYR A 229 11.32 -1.19 -0.08
C TYR A 229 10.68 0.17 0.12
N VAL A 230 9.94 0.63 -0.89
CA VAL A 230 9.08 1.81 -0.78
C VAL A 230 7.74 1.51 -1.43
N SER A 231 6.66 1.84 -0.74
CA SER A 231 5.32 1.88 -1.31
C SER A 231 4.86 3.32 -1.47
N PHE A 232 4.17 3.57 -2.57
CA PHE A 232 3.35 4.74 -2.80
C PHE A 232 1.95 4.28 -3.17
N GLU A 233 0.93 4.90 -2.61
CA GLU A 233 -0.47 4.62 -2.97
C GLU A 233 -1.28 5.91 -3.03
N THR A 234 -2.20 6.01 -3.98
CA THR A 234 -3.14 7.12 -4.09
C THR A 234 -4.45 6.69 -4.75
N ASN A 235 -5.53 7.39 -4.41
CA ASN A 235 -6.80 7.34 -5.15
C ASN A 235 -7.11 8.65 -5.90
N ALA A 236 -6.14 9.56 -6.01
CA ALA A 236 -6.37 10.85 -6.66
C ALA A 236 -6.70 10.66 -8.15
N ASP A 237 -7.58 11.51 -8.68
CA ASP A 237 -7.88 11.52 -10.11
C ASP A 237 -6.64 11.95 -10.94
N LEU A 238 -6.15 11.02 -11.76
CA LEU A 238 -4.99 11.22 -12.63
C LEU A 238 -5.39 11.56 -14.08
N GLY A 239 -6.67 11.86 -14.34
CA GLY A 239 -7.18 12.17 -15.68
C GLY A 239 -7.05 11.01 -16.67
N GLY A 240 -6.95 9.77 -16.16
CA GLY A 240 -6.75 8.57 -16.96
C GLY A 240 -5.31 8.32 -17.42
N ASP A 241 -4.33 9.14 -17.01
CA ASP A 241 -2.92 8.96 -17.34
C ASP A 241 -2.04 8.91 -16.07
N PRO A 242 -1.67 7.71 -15.58
CA PRO A 242 -0.82 7.59 -14.41
C PRO A 242 0.67 7.82 -14.72
N GLU A 243 1.10 7.90 -15.98
CA GLU A 243 2.53 7.93 -16.34
C GLU A 243 3.30 9.10 -15.69
N PRO A 244 2.83 10.36 -15.72
CA PRO A 244 3.56 11.48 -15.12
C PRO A 244 3.83 11.27 -13.63
N LEU A 245 2.84 10.73 -12.91
CA LEU A 245 2.96 10.45 -11.48
C LEU A 245 3.91 9.28 -11.22
N VAL A 246 3.75 8.17 -11.94
CA VAL A 246 4.64 7.00 -11.81
C VAL A 246 6.09 7.40 -12.08
N ARG A 247 6.33 8.17 -13.15
CA ARG A 247 7.68 8.68 -13.47
C ARG A 247 8.24 9.52 -12.33
N ARG A 248 7.47 10.48 -11.81
CA ARG A 248 7.89 11.35 -10.72
C ARG A 248 8.28 10.55 -9.47
N VAL A 249 7.44 9.59 -9.06
CA VAL A 249 7.70 8.72 -7.91
C VAL A 249 8.95 7.87 -8.13
N VAL A 250 9.08 7.21 -9.30
CA VAL A 250 10.24 6.37 -9.61
C VAL A 250 11.54 7.19 -9.73
N GLU A 251 11.47 8.44 -10.18
CA GLU A 251 12.61 9.35 -10.28
C GLU A 251 13.15 9.77 -8.90
N ILE A 252 12.31 9.88 -7.87
CA ILE A 252 12.73 10.17 -6.49
C ILE A 252 13.58 9.01 -5.94
N PHE A 253 13.11 7.78 -6.09
CA PHE A 253 13.70 6.61 -5.42
C PHE A 253 14.70 5.82 -6.28
N ARG A 254 14.63 5.96 -7.60
CA ARG A 254 15.48 5.28 -8.60
C ARG A 254 15.70 3.78 -8.28
N PRO A 255 14.64 2.98 -8.07
CA PRO A 255 14.75 1.59 -7.61
C PRO A 255 15.39 0.66 -8.65
N GLU A 256 15.87 -0.51 -8.22
CA GLU A 256 16.31 -1.56 -9.15
C GLU A 256 15.14 -2.14 -9.95
N SER A 257 13.98 -2.26 -9.31
CA SER A 257 12.73 -2.69 -9.95
C SER A 257 11.52 -2.10 -9.23
N PHE A 258 10.39 -2.03 -9.92
CA PHE A 258 9.14 -1.57 -9.33
C PHE A 258 7.95 -2.31 -9.92
N ASP A 259 6.88 -2.37 -9.14
CA ASP A 259 5.57 -2.87 -9.55
C ASP A 259 4.59 -1.70 -9.60
N VAL A 260 3.65 -1.72 -10.55
CA VAL A 260 2.47 -0.86 -10.54
C VAL A 260 1.25 -1.75 -10.46
N LEU A 261 0.43 -1.53 -9.43
CA LEU A 261 -0.89 -2.16 -9.28
C LEU A 261 -1.94 -1.07 -9.41
N SER A 262 -2.94 -1.30 -10.27
CA SER A 262 -3.99 -0.32 -10.52
C SER A 262 -5.36 -0.96 -10.41
N PHE A 263 -6.28 -0.29 -9.72
CA PHE A 263 -7.71 -0.57 -9.72
C PHE A 263 -8.42 0.56 -10.44
N ALA A 264 -9.25 0.23 -11.42
CA ALA A 264 -10.15 1.19 -12.06
C ALA A 264 -11.51 0.52 -12.30
N PRO A 265 -12.62 1.28 -12.41
CA PRO A 265 -13.91 0.69 -12.74
C PRO A 265 -13.85 -0.17 -14.00
N ALA A 266 -14.61 -1.27 -14.04
CA ALA A 266 -14.62 -2.17 -15.19
C ALA A 266 -14.96 -1.40 -16.49
N GLY A 267 -14.19 -1.66 -17.54
CA GLY A 267 -14.30 -0.97 -18.83
C GLY A 267 -13.33 0.20 -19.01
N CYS A 268 -12.63 0.64 -17.95
CA CYS A 268 -11.50 1.56 -18.09
C CYS A 268 -10.30 0.86 -18.77
N GLU A 269 -9.57 1.58 -19.61
CA GLU A 269 -8.36 1.07 -20.24
C GLU A 269 -7.18 1.08 -19.27
N VAL A 270 -6.48 -0.05 -19.19
CA VAL A 270 -5.23 -0.16 -18.44
C VAL A 270 -4.13 0.59 -19.19
N GLN A 271 -3.54 1.59 -18.53
CA GLN A 271 -2.38 2.31 -19.05
C GLN A 271 -1.08 1.62 -18.65
N GLU A 272 -0.12 1.57 -19.58
CA GLU A 272 1.22 1.05 -19.34
C GLU A 272 2.23 2.20 -19.25
N PRO A 273 2.54 2.70 -18.05
CA PRO A 273 3.44 3.84 -17.91
C PRO A 273 4.85 3.51 -18.41
N SER A 274 5.43 4.43 -19.17
CA SER A 274 6.80 4.34 -19.68
C SER A 274 7.76 5.14 -18.80
N VAL A 275 8.71 4.44 -18.18
CA VAL A 275 9.76 5.06 -17.36
C VAL A 275 11.13 4.81 -17.99
N GLU A 276 11.87 5.89 -18.24
CA GLU A 276 13.17 5.82 -18.88
C GLU A 276 14.16 4.93 -18.11
N GLY A 277 14.84 4.04 -18.83
CA GLY A 277 15.82 3.12 -18.24
C GLY A 277 15.23 1.86 -17.60
N TYR A 278 13.90 1.70 -17.59
CA TYR A 278 13.23 0.49 -17.13
C TYR A 278 12.62 -0.30 -18.28
N ARG A 279 12.46 -1.61 -18.09
CA ARG A 279 11.80 -2.51 -19.05
C ARG A 279 10.70 -3.30 -18.37
N LEU A 280 9.55 -3.35 -19.02
CA LEU A 280 8.43 -4.19 -18.58
C LEU A 280 8.82 -5.66 -18.67
N ARG A 281 8.54 -6.41 -17.61
CA ARG A 281 8.85 -7.84 -17.48
C ARG A 281 7.62 -8.70 -17.27
N GLN A 282 6.60 -8.19 -16.58
CA GLN A 282 5.35 -8.90 -16.36
C GLN A 282 4.17 -7.96 -16.50
N ARG A 283 3.07 -8.47 -17.08
CA ARG A 283 1.77 -7.83 -17.15
C ARG A 283 0.70 -8.87 -16.86
N VAL A 284 -0.18 -8.58 -15.91
CA VAL A 284 -1.33 -9.42 -15.55
C VAL A 284 -2.53 -8.52 -15.36
N GLU A 285 -3.63 -8.87 -16.01
CA GLU A 285 -4.89 -8.14 -15.91
C GLU A 285 -6.03 -9.10 -15.60
N ALA A 286 -6.96 -8.66 -14.76
CA ALA A 286 -8.16 -9.42 -14.45
C ALA A 286 -9.30 -8.50 -13.99
N GLY A 287 -10.54 -8.94 -14.19
CA GLY A 287 -11.69 -8.34 -13.53
C GLY A 287 -11.77 -8.81 -12.08
N VAL A 288 -11.92 -7.89 -11.13
CA VAL A 288 -12.03 -8.17 -9.69
C VAL A 288 -13.14 -7.29 -9.12
N CYS A 289 -14.23 -7.86 -8.61
CA CYS A 289 -15.31 -7.10 -7.94
C CYS A 289 -15.79 -5.83 -8.67
N GLY A 290 -15.99 -5.88 -9.98
CA GLY A 290 -16.43 -4.70 -10.74
C GLY A 290 -15.30 -3.72 -11.12
N TYR A 291 -14.05 -4.01 -10.75
CA TYR A 291 -12.86 -3.31 -11.21
C TYR A 291 -12.15 -4.06 -12.34
N ALA A 292 -11.50 -3.32 -13.23
CA ALA A 292 -10.38 -3.78 -14.03
C ALA A 292 -9.09 -3.58 -13.22
N VAL A 293 -8.40 -4.67 -12.90
CA VAL A 293 -7.17 -4.66 -12.11
C VAL A 293 -5.99 -5.03 -12.98
N SER A 294 -4.92 -4.24 -12.90
CA SER A 294 -3.67 -4.51 -13.62
C SER A 294 -2.48 -4.55 -12.69
N PHE A 295 -1.60 -5.51 -12.89
CA PHE A 295 -0.30 -5.63 -12.26
C PHE A 295 0.78 -5.63 -13.32
N LEU A 296 1.68 -4.67 -13.22
CA LEU A 296 2.78 -4.47 -14.14
C LEU A 296 4.08 -4.46 -13.35
N HIS A 297 5.12 -5.17 -13.82
CA HIS A 297 6.42 -5.24 -13.15
C HIS A 297 7.52 -4.81 -14.11
N TRP A 298 8.31 -3.81 -13.70
CA TRP A 298 9.46 -3.30 -14.44
C TRP A 298 10.77 -3.53 -13.68
N TYR A 299 11.85 -3.64 -14.43
CA TYR A 299 13.20 -3.71 -13.87
C TYR A 299 14.18 -2.85 -14.67
N ARG A 300 15.25 -2.41 -14.02
CA ARG A 300 16.37 -1.73 -14.65
C ARG A 300 17.37 -2.76 -15.18
N PRO A 301 17.53 -2.94 -16.49
CA PRO A 301 18.53 -3.86 -17.01
C PRO A 301 19.95 -3.33 -16.75
N PRO A 302 20.93 -4.21 -16.49
CA PRO A 302 22.33 -3.78 -16.42
C PRO A 302 22.78 -3.23 -17.78
N ARG A 303 23.53 -2.12 -17.76
CA ARG A 303 24.12 -1.53 -18.98
C ARG A 303 25.42 -2.23 -19.37
N GLU A 304 26.21 -2.62 -18.37
CA GLU A 304 27.51 -3.28 -18.49
C GLU A 304 27.61 -4.41 -17.46
N PRO A 305 28.54 -5.38 -17.64
CA PRO A 305 28.81 -6.39 -16.63
C PRO A 305 29.23 -5.74 -15.30
N THR A 306 28.57 -6.11 -14.21
CA THR A 306 28.96 -5.69 -12.86
C THR A 306 29.94 -6.70 -12.24
N GLY A 307 30.96 -6.19 -11.56
CA GLY A 307 31.88 -7.02 -10.78
C GLY A 307 31.23 -7.55 -9.49
N PRO A 308 31.81 -8.58 -8.86
CA PRO A 308 31.35 -9.04 -7.55
C PRO A 308 31.57 -7.94 -6.48
N SER A 309 30.72 -7.93 -5.45
CA SER A 309 30.92 -7.11 -4.25
C SER A 309 31.53 -7.95 -3.13
N GLU A 310 32.46 -7.37 -2.37
CA GLU A 310 32.98 -8.00 -1.15
C GLU A 310 31.89 -8.02 -0.07
N ILE A 311 31.73 -9.17 0.60
CA ILE A 311 30.79 -9.34 1.72
C ILE A 311 31.63 -9.46 2.99
N SER A 312 31.39 -8.56 3.96
CA SER A 312 32.02 -8.64 5.28
C SER A 312 31.51 -9.89 6.02
N LEU A 313 32.44 -10.70 6.53
CA LEU A 313 32.17 -11.92 7.31
C LEU A 313 31.91 -11.62 8.79
#